data_AF-A0A497B2X5-F1
#
_entry.id   AF-A0A497B2X5-F1
#
_cell.length_a   1.000
_cell.length_b   1.000
_cell.length_c   1.000
_cell.angle_alpha   90.00
_cell.angle_beta   90.00
_cell.angle_gamma   90.00
#
_symmetry.space_group_name_H-M   'P 1'
#
loop_
_entity.id
_entity.type
_entity.pdbx_description
1 polymer ?
#
loop_
_entity_poly.entity_id
_entity_poly.type
_entity_poly.pdbx_seq_one_letter_code
_entity_poly.pdbx_strand_id
1 'polypeptide(L)'
;MVIYNKGISNGTSSDDGNTVLEITSTEEEKKKVRRLIITDVNTNAVILDVWLERERIVENLPLEVANDIAPERVIDLDVEVPVGQTLKFVLKPQSSGNQGSIDGWVEYEIIG
;
A
#
# COMPACT_ATOMS: atom_id res chain seq x y z
N MET A 1 21.37 6.24 -6.04
CA MET A 1 20.04 5.61 -5.96
C MET A 1 19.08 6.69 -5.44
N VAL A 2 18.00 6.96 -6.17
CA VAL A 2 17.01 7.99 -5.79
C VAL A 2 15.75 7.28 -5.33
N ILE A 3 15.26 7.65 -4.15
CA ILE A 3 14.00 7.14 -3.60
C ILE A 3 12.91 8.17 -3.90
N TYR A 4 11.83 7.69 -4.49
CA TYR A 4 10.62 8.45 -4.76
C TYR A 4 9.53 8.02 -3.78
N ASN A 5 8.68 8.98 -3.40
CA ASN A 5 7.56 8.77 -2.50
C ASN A 5 6.25 9.01 -3.24
N LYS A 6 5.29 8.09 -3.10
CA LYS A 6 3.91 8.29 -3.54
C LYS A 6 2.99 8.22 -2.33
N GLY A 7 2.34 9.34 -2.01
CA GLY A 7 1.50 9.47 -0.82
C GLY A 7 0.14 8.78 -0.95
N ILE A 8 -0.38 8.37 0.20
CA ILE A 8 -1.76 7.96 0.43
C ILE A 8 -2.34 8.96 1.42
N SER A 9 -3.37 9.69 1.00
CA SER A 9 -4.10 10.60 1.89
C SER A 9 -5.56 10.15 1.95
N ASN A 10 -5.98 9.77 3.16
CA ASN A 10 -7.30 9.23 3.48
C ASN A 10 -7.70 8.06 2.58
N GLY A 11 -6.77 7.12 2.37
CA GLY A 11 -7.00 5.91 1.57
C GLY A 11 -8.06 5.05 2.24
N THR A 12 -9.31 5.14 1.78
CA THR A 12 -10.47 4.55 2.45
C THR A 12 -10.74 3.13 1.95
N SER A 13 -11.05 2.22 2.86
CA SER A 13 -11.45 0.83 2.54
C SER A 13 -12.85 0.75 1.94
N SER A 14 -13.15 -0.36 1.27
CA SER A 14 -14.52 -0.75 0.87
C SER A 14 -14.74 -2.23 1.14
N ASP A 15 -15.99 -2.67 1.25
CA ASP A 15 -16.33 -4.06 1.54
C ASP A 15 -15.78 -5.03 0.49
N ASP A 16 -15.78 -4.64 -0.79
CA ASP A 16 -15.21 -5.41 -1.90
C ASP A 16 -13.68 -5.25 -2.01
N GLY A 17 -13.09 -4.34 -1.22
CA GLY A 17 -11.71 -3.90 -1.33
C GLY A 17 -11.56 -2.69 -2.24
N ASN A 18 -10.91 -1.64 -1.73
CA ASN A 18 -10.60 -0.44 -2.49
C ASN A 18 -9.09 -0.35 -2.75
N THR A 19 -8.71 -0.04 -3.99
CA THR A 19 -7.30 0.22 -4.29
C THR A 19 -6.95 1.65 -3.91
N VAL A 20 -6.09 1.81 -2.91
CA VAL A 20 -5.73 3.12 -2.36
C VAL A 20 -4.45 3.69 -2.96
N LEU A 21 -3.61 2.83 -3.56
CA LEU A 21 -2.41 3.23 -4.28
C LEU A 21 -2.00 2.16 -5.28
N GLU A 22 -1.43 2.60 -6.40
CA GLU A 22 -0.85 1.72 -7.42
C GLU A 22 0.55 2.22 -7.85
N ILE A 23 1.45 1.28 -8.15
CA ILE A 23 2.77 1.55 -8.76
C ILE A 23 2.90 0.66 -10.01
N THR A 24 3.06 1.30 -11.17
CA THR A 24 3.18 0.62 -12.47
C THR A 24 4.55 0.87 -13.07
N SER A 25 5.21 -0.19 -13.53
CA SER A 25 6.46 -0.12 -14.29
C SER A 25 6.20 0.04 -15.78
N THR A 26 6.95 0.93 -16.43
CA THR A 26 6.98 1.07 -17.89
C THR A 26 8.36 0.68 -18.43
N GLU A 27 8.52 0.65 -19.75
CA GLU A 27 9.84 0.40 -20.39
C GLU A 27 10.85 1.50 -20.02
N GLU A 28 10.40 2.75 -19.91
CA GLU A 28 11.25 3.90 -19.57
C GLU A 28 11.52 4.01 -18.06
N GLU A 29 10.57 3.55 -17.25
CA GLU A 29 10.63 3.61 -15.79
C GLU A 29 10.27 2.26 -15.17
N LYS A 30 11.19 1.30 -15.25
CA LYS A 30 11.07 0.08 -14.46
C LYS A 30 11.25 0.43 -12.99
N LYS A 31 10.35 -0.01 -12.13
CA LYS A 31 10.27 0.38 -10.71
C LYS A 31 10.49 -0.80 -9.77
N LYS A 32 11.18 -0.53 -8.67
CA LYS A 32 11.25 -1.40 -7.50
C LYS A 32 10.62 -0.72 -6.30
N VAL A 33 9.60 -1.35 -5.73
CA VAL A 33 8.94 -0.89 -4.51
C VAL A 33 9.70 -1.42 -3.31
N ARG A 34 10.13 -0.53 -2.41
CA ARG A 34 10.91 -0.88 -1.24
C ARG A 34 10.01 -1.24 -0.07
N ARG A 35 9.10 -0.33 0.29
CA ARG A 35 8.26 -0.45 1.48
C ARG A 35 7.05 0.48 1.43
N LEU A 36 6.04 0.11 2.21
CA LEU A 36 4.92 0.97 2.57
C LEU A 36 5.15 1.50 4.00
N ILE A 37 4.98 2.81 4.17
CA ILE A 37 5.01 3.48 5.46
C ILE A 37 3.59 3.96 5.75
N ILE A 38 3.09 3.65 6.95
CA ILE A 38 1.77 4.04 7.43
C ILE A 38 1.96 4.91 8.67
N THR A 39 1.42 6.13 8.61
CA THR A 39 1.44 7.08 9.73
C THR A 39 0.17 6.98 10.55
N ASP A 40 -0.96 6.64 9.92
CA ASP A 40 -2.26 6.64 10.56
C ASP A 40 -3.14 5.53 10.01
N VAL A 41 -3.91 4.92 10.92
CA VAL A 41 -5.05 4.07 10.61
C VAL A 41 -6.25 4.70 11.30
N ASN A 42 -7.10 5.33 10.51
CA ASN A 42 -8.16 6.20 10.97
C ASN A 42 -9.51 5.47 11.05
N THR A 43 -10.33 5.89 12.00
CA THR A 43 -11.75 5.50 12.19
C THR A 43 -11.95 4.05 12.63
N ASN A 44 -11.52 3.08 11.83
CA ASN A 44 -11.74 1.65 12.07
C ASN A 44 -10.54 0.82 11.62
N ALA A 45 -10.39 -0.37 12.21
CA ALA A 45 -9.35 -1.32 11.81
C ALA A 45 -9.63 -1.84 10.40
N VAL A 46 -8.58 -2.01 9.61
CA VAL A 46 -8.64 -2.43 8.22
C VAL A 46 -7.73 -3.63 7.98
N ILE A 47 -7.91 -4.25 6.83
CA ILE A 47 -7.08 -5.30 6.29
C ILE A 47 -6.40 -4.75 5.04
N LEU A 48 -5.08 -4.88 4.96
CA LEU A 48 -4.28 -4.56 3.79
C LEU A 48 -3.91 -5.84 3.04
N ASP A 49 -4.21 -5.85 1.75
CA ASP A 49 -3.63 -6.76 0.78
C ASP A 49 -2.70 -5.97 -0.15
N VAL A 50 -1.60 -6.59 -0.57
CA VAL A 50 -0.72 -6.06 -1.63
C VAL A 50 -0.65 -7.08 -2.75
N TRP A 51 -0.96 -6.62 -3.96
CA TRP A 51 -1.08 -7.45 -5.15
C TRP A 51 -0.07 -7.04 -6.21
N LEU A 52 0.64 -8.00 -6.80
CA LEU A 52 1.32 -7.83 -8.07
C LEU A 52 0.49 -8.52 -9.15
N GLU A 53 -0.23 -7.74 -9.96
CA GLU A 53 -1.26 -8.26 -10.88
C GLU A 53 -2.27 -9.19 -10.18
N ARG A 54 -2.12 -10.51 -10.34
CA ARG A 54 -3.00 -11.54 -9.77
C ARG A 54 -2.40 -12.26 -8.57
N GLU A 55 -1.14 -11.97 -8.24
CA GLU A 55 -0.42 -12.57 -7.12
C GLU A 55 -0.55 -11.70 -5.87
N ARG A 56 -0.99 -12.28 -4.75
CA ARG A 56 -0.95 -11.62 -3.43
C ARG A 56 0.44 -11.80 -2.84
N ILE A 57 1.18 -10.72 -2.70
CA ILE A 57 2.51 -10.74 -2.06
C ILE A 57 2.42 -10.44 -0.56
N VAL A 58 1.37 -9.73 -0.15
CA VAL A 58 0.97 -9.54 1.24
C VAL A 58 -0.52 -9.81 1.30
N GLU A 59 -0.93 -10.69 2.19
CA GLU A 59 -2.33 -11.12 2.32
C GLU A 59 -2.82 -10.93 3.75
N ASN A 60 -4.01 -10.34 3.86
CA ASN A 60 -4.78 -10.18 5.08
C ASN A 60 -3.99 -9.54 6.24
N LEU A 61 -3.14 -8.53 5.96
CA LEU A 61 -2.38 -7.87 7.02
C LEU A 61 -3.33 -6.97 7.85
N PRO A 62 -3.55 -7.27 9.15
CA PRO A 62 -4.42 -6.46 9.97
C PRO A 62 -3.73 -5.16 10.38
N LEU A 63 -4.45 -4.06 10.20
CA LEU A 63 -4.05 -2.72 10.61
C LEU A 63 -5.05 -2.22 11.64
N GLU A 64 -4.59 -2.11 12.89
CA GLU A 64 -5.38 -1.60 14.00
C GLU A 64 -5.39 -0.08 14.02
N VAL A 65 -6.49 0.51 14.52
CA VAL A 65 -6.64 1.96 14.65
C VAL A 65 -5.52 2.51 15.52
N ALA A 66 -4.76 3.43 14.95
CA ALA A 66 -3.72 4.18 15.63
C ALA A 66 -3.47 5.45 14.83
N ASN A 67 -3.57 6.60 15.50
CA ASN A 67 -3.30 7.92 14.92
C ASN A 67 -1.97 8.44 15.48
N ASP A 68 -1.30 9.28 14.70
CA ASP A 68 0.03 9.83 15.00
C ASP A 68 1.04 8.73 15.36
N ILE A 69 1.10 7.67 14.54
CA ILE A 69 1.93 6.49 14.82
C ILE A 69 3.42 6.89 14.78
N ALA A 70 4.06 6.90 15.95
CA ALA A 70 5.50 7.10 16.10
C ALA A 70 6.10 6.01 17.03
N PRO A 71 7.07 5.20 16.56
CA PRO A 71 7.61 5.17 15.19
C PRO A 71 6.59 4.66 14.18
N GLU A 72 6.67 5.13 12.92
CA GLU A 72 5.73 4.77 11.86
C GLU A 72 5.71 3.25 11.65
N ARG A 73 4.55 2.73 11.21
CA ARG A 73 4.46 1.32 10.82
C ARG A 73 5.07 1.15 9.43
N VAL A 74 6.13 0.35 9.35
CA VAL A 74 6.83 0.04 8.10
C VAL A 74 6.55 -1.40 7.69
N ILE A 75 6.17 -1.57 6.43
CA ILE A 75 5.98 -2.87 5.78
C ILE A 75 7.01 -2.98 4.65
N ASP A 76 8.06 -3.76 4.88
CA ASP A 76 9.07 -4.03 3.86
C ASP A 76 8.53 -4.99 2.79
N LEU A 77 8.70 -4.61 1.53
CA LEU A 77 8.20 -5.36 0.37
C LEU A 77 9.34 -5.87 -0.52
N ASP A 78 10.32 -5.00 -0.81
CA ASP A 78 11.44 -5.25 -1.72
C ASP A 78 11.06 -5.94 -3.05
N VAL A 79 10.02 -5.43 -3.72
CA VAL A 79 9.45 -6.03 -4.94
C VAL A 79 9.84 -5.24 -6.19
N GLU A 80 10.48 -5.92 -7.15
CA GLU A 80 10.60 -5.42 -8.51
C GLU A 80 9.28 -5.61 -9.26
N VAL A 81 8.73 -4.52 -9.79
CA VAL A 81 7.50 -4.56 -10.58
C VAL A 81 7.89 -4.79 -12.05
N PRO A 82 7.51 -5.93 -12.68
CA PRO A 82 7.84 -6.19 -14.07
C PRO A 82 7.24 -5.13 -15.00
N VAL A 83 7.89 -4.90 -16.15
CA VAL A 83 7.40 -3.93 -17.15
C VAL A 83 5.99 -4.31 -17.61
N GLY A 84 5.10 -3.32 -17.64
CA GLY A 84 3.70 -3.48 -17.99
C GLY A 84 2.82 -4.03 -16.85
N GLN A 85 3.40 -4.33 -15.68
CA GLN A 85 2.66 -4.78 -14.51
C GLN A 85 2.48 -3.68 -13.46
N THR A 86 1.48 -3.88 -12.61
CA THR A 86 1.09 -2.96 -11.54
C THR A 86 1.07 -3.65 -10.19
N LEU A 87 1.73 -3.03 -9.21
CA LEU A 87 1.58 -3.32 -7.80
C LEU A 87 0.44 -2.49 -7.21
N LYS A 88 -0.51 -3.12 -6.51
CA LYS A 88 -1.70 -2.49 -5.94
C LYS A 88 -1.78 -2.70 -4.43
N PHE A 89 -2.12 -1.64 -3.71
CA PHE A 89 -2.40 -1.65 -2.28
C PHE A 89 -3.91 -1.57 -2.09
N VAL A 90 -4.50 -2.63 -1.54
CA VAL A 90 -5.95 -2.80 -1.45
C VAL A 90 -6.36 -2.85 0.01
N LEU A 91 -7.31 -2.00 0.40
CA LEU A 91 -7.86 -1.95 1.75
C LEU A 91 -9.29 -2.48 1.81
N LYS A 92 -9.54 -3.33 2.80
CA LYS A 92 -10.87 -3.82 3.18
C LYS A 92 -11.13 -3.52 4.66
N PRO A 93 -12.38 -3.33 5.09
CA PRO A 93 -12.67 -3.31 6.50
C PRO A 93 -12.51 -4.71 7.10
N GLN A 94 -12.19 -4.81 8.40
CA GLN A 94 -12.21 -6.10 9.09
C GLN A 94 -13.62 -6.70 9.21
N SER A 95 -14.66 -5.86 9.09
CA SER A 95 -16.07 -6.27 9.10
C SER A 95 -16.85 -5.41 8.10
N SER A 96 -17.71 -6.03 7.29
CA SER A 96 -18.50 -5.32 6.27
C SER A 96 -19.32 -4.17 6.88
N GLY A 97 -19.34 -3.03 6.19
CA GLY A 97 -19.99 -1.82 6.66
C GLY A 97 -19.19 -1.00 7.68
N ASN A 98 -17.98 -1.44 8.05
CA ASN A 98 -17.14 -0.75 9.04
C ASN A 98 -15.84 -0.21 8.43
N GLN A 99 -15.97 0.73 7.48
CA GLN A 99 -14.82 1.26 6.76
C GLN A 99 -13.87 2.06 7.66
N GLY A 100 -12.58 1.81 7.49
CA GLY A 100 -11.49 2.67 7.97
C GLY A 100 -10.68 3.23 6.81
N SER A 101 -9.71 4.09 7.12
CA SER A 101 -8.77 4.63 6.14
C SER A 101 -7.35 4.64 6.67
N ILE A 102 -6.37 4.80 5.78
CA ILE A 102 -4.96 4.98 6.17
C ILE A 102 -4.39 6.25 5.56
N ASP A 103 -3.38 6.80 6.24
CA ASP A 103 -2.45 7.80 5.71
C ASP A 103 -1.03 7.23 5.70
N GLY A 104 -0.23 7.67 4.73
CA GLY A 104 1.14 7.18 4.58
C GLY A 104 1.72 7.41 3.20
N TRP A 105 2.74 6.63 2.84
CA TRP A 105 3.34 6.67 1.50
C TRP A 105 4.06 5.37 1.17
N VAL A 106 4.25 5.15 -0.13
CA VAL A 106 5.10 4.08 -0.66
C VAL A 106 6.42 4.65 -1.14
N GLU A 107 7.51 4.02 -0.69
CA GLU A 107 8.86 4.27 -1.18
C GLU A 107 9.18 3.34 -2.35
N TYR A 108 9.63 3.91 -3.45
CA TYR A 108 10.05 3.16 -4.63
C TYR A 108 11.25 3.83 -5.32
N GLU A 109 11.91 3.08 -6.17
CA GLU A 109 13.03 3.54 -7.00
C GLU A 109 12.77 3.20 -8.46
N ILE A 110 13.35 4.00 -9.36
CA ILE A 110 13.41 3.68 -10.79
C ILE A 110 14.74 2.94 -11.01
N ILE A 111 14.65 1.70 -11.45
CA ILE A 111 15.78 0.81 -11.75
C ILE A 111 15.87 0.64 -13.26
N GLY A 112 17.00 1.03 -13.85
CA GLY A 112 17.25 0.89 -15.29
C GLY A 112 17.52 -0.55 -15.70
#